data_AF-A0ABD6DT83-F1
#
_entry.id   AF-A0ABD6DT83-F1
#
_cell.length_a   1.000
_cell.length_b   1.000
_cell.length_c   1.000
_cell.angle_alpha   90.00
_cell.angle_beta   90.00
_cell.angle_gamma   90.00
#
_symmetry.space_group_name_H-M   'P 1'
#
loop_
_entity.id
_entity.type
_entity.pdbx_description
1 polymer ?
#
loop_
_entity_poly.entity_id
_entity_poly.type
_entity_poly.pdbx_seq_one_letter_code
_entity_poly.pdbx_strand_id
1 'polypeptide(L)'
;MTNNSERELEQMREQLKNGERGGSPQDRETLLEFSDELFLIPSQVGDQRHVKLLRHNIRMAEHAGSLADALNDEEAAKKIVRWIHRNYDNPETNRDYRVALKQFGRRATDANGNDPPESMEWIPSSTPSTYDPAP
;
A
#
# COMPACT_ATOMS: atom_id res chain seq x y z
N MET A 1 -5.63 27.09 3.87
CA MET A 1 -4.30 26.55 4.22
C MET A 1 -4.28 25.12 3.69
N THR A 2 -3.45 24.82 2.69
CA THR A 2 -3.25 23.45 2.23
C THR A 2 -2.80 22.61 3.42
N ASN A 3 -3.50 21.52 3.72
CA ASN A 3 -3.15 20.61 4.80
C ASN A 3 -1.76 20.01 4.49
N ASN A 4 -0.90 19.83 5.48
CA ASN A 4 0.45 19.27 5.28
C ASN A 4 0.39 17.92 4.52
N SER A 5 -0.68 17.16 4.75
CA SER A 5 -0.96 15.87 4.12
C SER A 5 -1.24 15.99 2.61
N GLU A 6 -1.95 17.02 2.17
CA GLU A 6 -2.24 17.25 0.75
C GLU A 6 -0.94 17.55 -0.02
N ARG A 7 -0.08 18.43 0.53
CA ARG A 7 1.22 18.76 -0.07
C ARG A 7 2.14 17.55 -0.17
N GLU A 8 2.18 16.74 0.89
CA GLU A 8 2.96 15.52 0.88
C GLU A 8 2.44 14.52 -0.16
N LEU A 9 1.13 14.40 -0.29
CA LEU A 9 0.51 13.53 -1.28
C LEU A 9 0.83 13.98 -2.71
N GLU A 10 0.72 15.28 -2.99
CA GLU A 10 1.12 15.87 -4.27
C GLU A 10 2.60 15.57 -4.58
N GLN A 11 3.49 15.81 -3.62
CA GLN A 11 4.92 15.52 -3.78
C GLN A 11 5.16 14.04 -4.11
N MET A 12 4.54 13.12 -3.39
CA MET A 12 4.70 11.68 -3.65
C MET A 12 4.19 11.28 -5.03
N ARG A 13 3.06 11.84 -5.48
CA ARG A 13 2.52 11.58 -6.82
C ARG A 13 3.43 12.14 -7.91
N GLU A 14 4.00 13.33 -7.73
CA GLU A 14 4.99 13.87 -8.68
C GLU A 14 6.25 13.00 -8.75
N GLN A 15 6.75 12.49 -7.62
CA GLN A 15 7.88 11.55 -7.60
C GLN A 15 7.59 10.26 -8.38
N LEU A 16 6.35 9.76 -8.32
CA LEU A 16 5.91 8.60 -9.12
C LEU A 16 5.88 8.92 -10.62
N LYS A 17 5.23 10.04 -11.00
CA LYS A 17 5.14 10.47 -12.40
C LYS A 17 6.52 10.66 -13.04
N ASN A 18 7.45 11.22 -12.28
CA ASN A 18 8.80 11.53 -12.76
C ASN A 18 9.75 10.32 -12.71
N GLY A 19 9.32 9.23 -12.07
CA GLY A 19 10.13 8.02 -11.90
C GLY A 19 11.26 8.13 -10.88
N GLU A 20 11.20 9.12 -9.99
CA GLU A 20 12.14 9.24 -8.87
C GLU A 20 11.91 8.13 -7.84
N ARG A 21 10.68 7.61 -7.75
CA ARG A 21 10.24 6.61 -6.77
C ARG A 21 9.26 5.60 -7.36
N GLY A 22 8.99 4.53 -6.62
CA GLY A 22 7.87 3.63 -6.88
C GLY A 22 8.15 2.41 -7.76
N GLY A 23 9.40 1.96 -7.86
CA GLY A 23 9.73 0.70 -8.54
C GLY A 23 9.66 0.78 -10.08
N SER A 24 9.09 -0.24 -10.71
CA SER A 24 8.98 -0.33 -12.18
C SER A 24 8.01 0.72 -12.76
N PRO A 25 8.02 0.98 -14.08
CA PRO A 25 6.96 1.79 -14.72
C PRO A 25 5.55 1.30 -14.39
N GLN A 26 5.33 -0.02 -14.38
CA GLN A 26 4.04 -0.65 -14.10
C GLN A 26 3.63 -0.47 -12.63
N ASP A 27 4.57 -0.58 -11.70
CA ASP A 27 4.29 -0.29 -10.29
C ASP A 27 3.88 1.17 -10.09
N ARG A 28 4.54 2.11 -10.78
CA ARG A 28 4.21 3.54 -10.70
C ARG A 28 2.83 3.85 -11.25
N GLU A 29 2.45 3.23 -12.36
CA GLU A 29 1.12 3.35 -12.96
C GLU A 29 0.04 2.87 -11.97
N THR A 30 0.16 1.64 -11.48
CA THR A 30 -0.80 1.07 -10.51
C THR A 30 -0.84 1.85 -9.18
N LEU A 31 0.28 2.41 -8.72
CA LEU A 31 0.33 3.29 -7.54
C LEU A 31 -0.41 4.62 -7.75
N LEU A 32 -0.34 5.18 -8.95
CA LEU A 32 -1.08 6.39 -9.31
C LEU A 32 -2.58 6.11 -9.41
N GLU A 33 -2.97 5.01 -10.06
CA GLU A 33 -4.37 4.54 -10.11
C GLU A 33 -4.93 4.30 -8.71
N PHE A 34 -4.18 3.59 -7.86
CA PHE A 34 -4.55 3.39 -6.45
C PHE A 34 -4.80 4.73 -5.74
N SER A 35 -3.93 5.71 -5.97
CA SER A 35 -4.07 7.04 -5.37
C SER A 35 -5.28 7.79 -5.93
N ASP A 36 -5.57 7.66 -7.23
CA ASP A 36 -6.77 8.23 -7.86
C ASP A 36 -8.06 7.65 -7.25
N GLU A 37 -8.11 6.33 -7.02
CA GLU A 37 -9.24 5.66 -6.38
C GLU A 37 -9.47 6.10 -4.92
N LEU A 38 -8.40 6.43 -4.19
CA LEU A 38 -8.53 6.96 -2.83
C LEU A 38 -9.13 8.37 -2.81
N PHE A 39 -8.93 9.17 -3.86
CA PHE A 39 -9.59 10.48 -3.99
C PHE A 39 -11.11 10.37 -4.20
N LEU A 40 -11.63 9.23 -4.66
CA LEU A 40 -13.07 9.02 -4.88
C LEU A 40 -13.85 8.73 -3.59
N ILE A 41 -13.15 8.39 -2.50
CA ILE A 41 -13.76 7.98 -1.23
C ILE A 41 -13.24 8.79 -0.01
N PRO A 42 -13.26 10.12 -0.05
CA PRO A 42 -12.69 10.96 1.01
C PRO A 42 -13.40 10.78 2.37
N SER A 43 -14.66 10.32 2.37
CA SER A 43 -15.41 9.97 3.59
C SER A 43 -14.90 8.71 4.29
N GLN A 44 -14.16 7.84 3.59
CA GLN A 44 -13.59 6.59 4.12
C GLN A 44 -12.07 6.69 4.33
N VAL A 45 -11.39 7.47 3.49
CA VAL A 45 -9.94 7.65 3.52
C VAL A 45 -9.63 9.14 3.40
N GLY A 46 -9.35 9.79 4.53
CA GLY A 46 -8.84 11.16 4.54
C GLY A 46 -7.35 11.23 4.19
N ASP A 47 -6.85 12.45 3.96
CA ASP A 47 -5.50 12.71 3.41
C ASP A 47 -4.37 12.03 4.17
N GLN A 48 -4.38 12.09 5.50
CA GLN A 48 -3.34 11.45 6.33
C GLN A 48 -3.29 9.93 6.10
N ARG A 49 -4.45 9.30 5.98
CA ARG A 49 -4.54 7.86 5.70
C ARG A 49 -4.13 7.56 4.26
N HIS A 50 -4.49 8.41 3.30
CA HIS A 50 -4.04 8.31 1.92
C HIS A 50 -2.51 8.34 1.83
N VAL A 51 -1.88 9.37 2.41
CA VAL A 51 -0.41 9.50 2.49
C VAL A 51 0.21 8.24 3.09
N LYS A 52 -0.34 7.76 4.22
CA LYS A 52 0.17 6.54 4.86
C LYS A 52 0.08 5.35 3.91
N LEU A 53 -1.07 5.07 3.32
CA LEU A 53 -1.27 3.93 2.44
C LEU A 53 -0.35 4.00 1.20
N LEU A 54 -0.27 5.16 0.54
CA LEU A 54 0.58 5.33 -0.63
C LEU A 54 2.06 5.17 -0.27
N ARG A 55 2.52 5.75 0.84
CA ARG A 55 3.94 5.70 1.25
C ARG A 55 4.42 4.28 1.50
N HIS A 56 3.59 3.46 2.15
CA HIS A 56 3.91 2.06 2.43
C HIS A 56 3.99 1.26 1.12
N ASN A 57 3.05 1.46 0.19
CA ASN A 57 3.08 0.79 -1.11
C ASN A 57 4.29 1.22 -1.96
N ILE A 58 4.61 2.51 -2.06
CA ILE A 58 5.83 2.99 -2.75
C ILE A 58 7.08 2.28 -2.20
N ARG A 59 7.22 2.19 -0.87
CA ARG A 59 8.37 1.54 -0.25
C ARG A 59 8.44 0.04 -0.55
N MET A 60 7.29 -0.65 -0.63
CA MET A 60 7.25 -2.05 -1.03
C MET A 60 7.66 -2.24 -2.49
N ALA A 61 7.19 -1.39 -3.40
CA ALA A 61 7.59 -1.41 -4.81
C ALA A 61 9.11 -1.20 -4.98
N GLU A 62 9.72 -0.35 -4.15
CA GLU A 62 11.15 -0.04 -4.22
C GLU A 62 12.07 -1.14 -3.65
N HIS A 63 11.59 -1.92 -2.68
CA HIS A 63 12.48 -2.77 -1.88
C HIS A 63 12.06 -4.24 -1.75
N ALA A 64 10.78 -4.55 -1.98
CA ALA A 64 10.20 -5.85 -1.67
C ALA A 64 9.93 -6.69 -2.93
N GLY A 65 9.30 -6.08 -3.94
CA GLY A 65 8.92 -6.73 -5.19
C GLY A 65 7.92 -5.88 -5.98
N SER A 66 7.55 -6.33 -7.19
CA SER A 66 6.55 -5.64 -7.99
C SER A 66 5.17 -5.76 -7.35
N LEU A 67 4.52 -4.61 -7.15
CA LEU A 67 3.13 -4.52 -6.74
C LEU A 67 2.20 -4.91 -7.88
N ALA A 68 2.53 -4.53 -9.11
CA ALA A 68 1.75 -4.87 -10.30
C ALA A 68 1.67 -6.40 -10.49
N ASP A 69 2.79 -7.12 -10.36
CA ASP A 69 2.79 -8.58 -10.41
C ASP A 69 1.97 -9.17 -9.26
N ALA A 70 2.09 -8.61 -8.05
CA ALA A 70 1.40 -9.11 -6.86
C ALA A 70 -0.13 -9.02 -6.94
N LEU A 71 -0.69 -8.19 -7.82
CA LEU A 71 -2.13 -8.16 -8.09
C LEU A 71 -2.62 -9.49 -8.68
N ASN A 72 -1.78 -10.20 -9.43
CA ASN A 72 -2.17 -11.39 -10.19
C ASN A 72 -1.37 -12.65 -9.82
N ASP A 73 -0.28 -12.52 -9.07
CA ASP A 73 0.59 -13.64 -8.66
C ASP A 73 0.75 -13.69 -7.13
N GLU A 74 0.24 -14.75 -6.53
CA GLU A 74 0.37 -15.01 -5.10
C GLU A 74 1.82 -15.13 -4.63
N GLU A 75 2.74 -15.69 -5.43
CA GLU A 75 4.15 -15.77 -5.03
C GLU A 75 4.85 -14.40 -5.05
N ALA A 76 4.45 -13.52 -5.97
CA ALA A 76 4.87 -12.11 -5.95
C ALA A 76 4.35 -11.42 -4.67
N ALA A 77 3.08 -11.62 -4.31
CA ALA A 77 2.53 -11.11 -3.05
C ALA A 77 3.26 -11.68 -1.82
N LYS A 78 3.53 -13.00 -1.79
CA LYS A 78 4.29 -13.66 -0.71
C LYS A 78 5.71 -13.11 -0.59
N LYS A 79 6.38 -12.78 -1.70
CA LYS A 79 7.71 -12.15 -1.66
C LYS A 79 7.67 -10.83 -0.90
N ILE A 80 6.66 -10.00 -1.16
CA ILE A 80 6.46 -8.74 -0.44
C ILE A 80 6.16 -8.99 1.04
N VAL A 81 5.24 -9.91 1.35
CA VAL A 81 4.89 -10.23 2.74
C VAL A 81 6.08 -10.77 3.54
N ARG A 82 6.90 -11.65 2.93
CA ARG A 82 8.16 -12.12 3.53
C ARG A 82 9.13 -10.97 3.79
N TRP A 83 9.19 -9.98 2.90
CA TRP A 83 10.00 -8.77 3.13
C TRP A 83 9.47 -7.95 4.30
N ILE A 84 8.15 -7.75 4.42
CA ILE A 84 7.54 -7.04 5.55
C ILE A 84 7.92 -7.70 6.89
N HIS A 85 7.78 -9.03 6.98
CA HIS A 85 8.11 -9.77 8.20
C HIS A 85 9.59 -9.75 8.58
N ARG A 86 10.49 -9.61 7.62
CA ARG A 86 11.94 -9.55 7.89
C ARG A 86 12.45 -8.16 8.25
N ASN A 87 11.75 -7.10 7.86
CA ASN A 87 12.24 -5.72 8.00
C ASN A 87 11.57 -4.95 9.15
N TYR A 88 10.45 -5.45 9.69
CA TYR A 88 9.69 -4.75 10.73
C TYR A 88 9.36 -5.69 11.89
N ASP A 89 10.15 -5.59 12.96
CA ASP A 89 9.91 -6.29 14.22
C ASP A 89 8.75 -5.68 15.02
N ASN A 90 8.50 -4.37 14.84
CA ASN A 90 7.37 -3.70 15.47
C ASN A 90 6.04 -4.25 14.90
N PRO A 91 5.18 -4.88 15.73
CA PRO A 91 3.97 -5.55 15.23
C PRO A 91 2.96 -4.62 14.56
N GLU A 92 2.87 -3.37 15.01
CA GLU A 92 1.97 -2.37 14.43
C GLU A 92 2.44 -1.92 13.06
N THR A 93 3.73 -1.60 12.93
CA THR A 93 4.34 -1.22 11.66
C THR A 93 4.22 -2.36 10.66
N ASN A 94 4.52 -3.59 11.08
CA ASN A 94 4.34 -4.78 10.25
C ASN A 94 2.90 -4.91 9.75
N ARG A 95 1.92 -4.78 10.65
CA ARG A 95 0.50 -4.81 10.31
C ARG A 95 0.13 -3.67 9.35
N ASP A 96 0.63 -2.46 9.56
CA ASP A 96 0.36 -1.30 8.71
C ASP A 96 0.81 -1.54 7.26
N TYR A 97 2.00 -2.11 7.04
CA TYR A 97 2.45 -2.51 5.70
C TYR A 97 1.51 -3.55 5.08
N ARG A 98 1.13 -4.60 5.82
CA ARG A 98 0.20 -5.64 5.33
C ARG A 98 -1.18 -5.06 4.99
N VAL A 99 -1.70 -4.15 5.83
CA VAL A 99 -2.96 -3.44 5.57
C VAL A 99 -2.83 -2.56 4.34
N ALA A 100 -1.72 -1.83 4.17
CA ALA A 100 -1.49 -1.01 2.98
C ALA A 100 -1.47 -1.85 1.70
N LEU A 101 -0.85 -3.03 1.72
CA LEU A 101 -0.83 -3.95 0.59
C LEU A 101 -2.24 -4.45 0.22
N LYS A 102 -3.06 -4.85 1.21
CA LYS A 102 -4.45 -5.26 0.94
C LYS A 102 -5.31 -4.13 0.42
N GLN A 103 -5.13 -2.92 0.95
CA GLN A 103 -5.87 -1.75 0.48
C GLN A 103 -5.48 -1.38 -0.95
N PHE A 104 -4.21 -1.54 -1.31
CA PHE A 104 -3.76 -1.42 -2.70
C PHE A 104 -4.45 -2.45 -3.58
N GLY A 105 -4.41 -3.74 -3.23
CA GLY A 105 -5.08 -4.79 -4.01
C GLY A 105 -6.57 -4.53 -4.25
N ARG A 106 -7.31 -4.02 -3.27
CA ARG A 106 -8.74 -3.69 -3.39
C ARG A 106 -9.05 -2.59 -4.43
N ARG A 107 -8.09 -1.72 -4.70
CA ARG A 107 -8.29 -0.41 -5.34
C ARG A 107 -7.34 -0.12 -6.50
N ALA A 108 -6.43 -1.03 -6.82
CA ALA A 108 -5.54 -0.94 -7.98
C ALA A 108 -5.97 -1.94 -9.08
N THR A 109 -7.22 -2.40 -9.04
CA THR A 109 -7.79 -3.35 -10.01
C THR A 109 -9.12 -2.83 -10.50
N ASP A 110 -9.45 -3.07 -11.77
CA ASP A 110 -10.71 -2.66 -12.41
C ASP A 110 -11.98 -3.09 -11.65
N ALA A 111 -11.90 -4.18 -10.88
CA ALA A 111 -13.02 -4.67 -10.08
C ALA A 111 -13.41 -3.72 -8.92
N ASN A 112 -12.52 -2.80 -8.52
CA ASN A 112 -12.72 -1.77 -7.48
C ASN A 112 -13.69 -2.19 -6.37
N GLY A 113 -13.24 -3.15 -5.56
CA GLY A 113 -14.09 -3.92 -4.66
C GLY A 113 -13.83 -3.68 -3.17
N ASN A 114 -14.70 -4.27 -2.34
CA ASN A 114 -14.46 -4.39 -0.90
C ASN A 114 -13.43 -5.47 -0.57
N ASP A 115 -13.24 -6.42 -1.47
CA ASP A 115 -12.35 -7.57 -1.29
C ASP A 115 -11.08 -7.40 -2.14
N PRO A 116 -9.90 -7.78 -1.59
CA PRO A 116 -8.67 -7.81 -2.36
C PRO A 116 -8.72 -8.94 -3.42
N PRO A 117 -7.84 -8.93 -4.43
CA PRO A 117 -7.70 -10.05 -5.36
C PRO A 117 -7.28 -11.34 -4.63
N GLU A 118 -7.59 -12.49 -5.24
CA GLU A 118 -7.31 -13.84 -4.69
C GLU A 118 -5.83 -13.99 -4.27
N SER A 119 -4.91 -13.46 -5.09
CA SER A 119 -3.46 -13.39 -4.84
C SER A 119 -3.07 -12.74 -3.50
N MET A 120 -3.95 -11.92 -2.92
CA MET A 120 -3.73 -11.14 -1.69
C MET A 120 -4.75 -11.43 -0.57
N GLU A 121 -5.77 -12.26 -0.82
CA GLU A 121 -6.85 -12.49 0.15
C GLU A 121 -6.33 -13.08 1.47
N TRP A 122 -5.42 -14.05 1.36
CA TRP A 122 -4.78 -14.77 2.47
C TRP A 122 -3.92 -13.87 3.39
N ILE A 123 -3.57 -12.65 2.96
CA ILE A 123 -2.71 -11.76 3.74
C ILE A 123 -3.42 -11.39 5.05
N PRO A 124 -2.80 -11.64 6.22
CA PRO A 124 -3.43 -11.31 7.48
C PRO A 124 -3.40 -9.78 7.70
N SER A 125 -4.46 -9.21 8.28
CA SER A 125 -4.59 -7.77 8.56
C SER A 125 -4.68 -7.42 10.06
N SER A 126 -4.57 -8.43 10.93
CA SER A 126 -4.52 -8.31 12.39
C SER A 126 -3.08 -8.34 12.92
N THR A 127 -2.89 -7.84 14.14
CA THR A 127 -1.69 -8.08 14.95
C THR A 127 -1.64 -9.55 15.41
N PRO A 128 -0.46 -10.07 15.80
CA PRO A 128 -0.36 -11.38 16.44
C PRO A 128 -1.26 -11.45 17.68
N SER A 129 -1.76 -12.65 18.01
CA SER A 129 -2.61 -12.88 19.18
C SER A 129 -1.94 -12.56 20.51
N THR A 130 -0.60 -12.46 20.54
CA THR A 130 0.22 -12.15 21.71
C THR A 130 0.56 -10.65 21.83
N TYR A 131 -0.03 -9.79 21.00
CA TYR A 131 0.23 -8.36 21.03
C TYR A 131 -0.54 -7.68 22.18
N ASP A 132 0.19 -7.03 23.08
CA ASP A 132 -0.35 -6.16 24.14
C ASP A 132 -0.12 -4.69 23.75
N PRO A 133 -1.16 -3.92 23.39
CA PRO A 133 -1.00 -2.52 23.02
C PRO A 133 -0.52 -1.72 24.23
N ALA A 134 0.63 -1.06 24.12
CA ALA A 134 1.07 -0.14 25.16
C ALA A 134 0.05 1.02 25.29
N PRO A 135 -0.24 1.47 26.53
CA PRO A 135 -1.23 2.51 26.81
C PRO A 135 -0.86 3.90 26.28
#